data_AF-A0A9P7CKC0-F1
#
_entry.id   AF-A0A9P7CKC0-F1
#
_cell.length_a   1.000
_cell.length_b   1.000
_cell.length_c   1.000
_cell.angle_alpha   90.00
_cell.angle_beta   90.00
_cell.angle_gamma   90.00
#
_symmetry.space_group_name_H-M   'P 1'
#
loop_
_entity.id
_entity.type
_entity.pdbx_description
1 polymer ?
#
loop_
_entity_poly.entity_id
_entity_poly.type
_entity_poly.pdbx_seq_one_letter_code
_entity_poly.pdbx_strand_id
1 'polypeptide(L)'
;MTIYFTTIFFILVVEMFVFCVIVLPLPSRWRRAMFKFASTSPLVDKALNTLRIIFGFIFVLFIDAVNRLQRLNEHEEESHHDHSYEESLKASKFYAQRNLYLTGFTLFLSLILERTSSLVIAMLKKEEELEDAIKEHVSSTQDQERLETMETTFKNKITALKVEVEELKKQEKDIENLKKQIAQQTEEYNQLRDRHESLKQKQA
;
A
#
# COMPACT_ATOMS: atom_id res chain seq x y z
N MET A 1 36.88 18.30 -31.85
CA MET A 1 35.43 17.99 -31.89
C MET A 1 34.91 17.68 -30.48
N THR A 2 34.95 18.61 -29.52
CA THR A 2 35.53 18.17 -28.22
C THR A 2 34.75 18.40 -26.93
N ILE A 3 33.73 19.26 -26.86
CA ILE A 3 33.05 19.52 -25.57
C ILE A 3 31.57 19.13 -25.62
N TYR A 4 30.82 19.67 -26.59
CA TYR A 4 29.38 19.42 -26.73
C TYR A 4 29.02 17.93 -26.86
N PHE A 5 29.69 17.20 -27.76
CA PHE A 5 29.44 15.76 -27.95
C PHE A 5 29.92 14.90 -26.77
N THR A 6 30.95 15.36 -26.06
CA THR A 6 31.41 14.74 -24.81
C THR A 6 30.37 14.91 -23.69
N THR A 7 29.73 16.08 -23.62
CA THR A 7 28.63 16.33 -22.68
C THR A 7 27.42 15.46 -22.99
N ILE A 8 27.04 15.33 -24.27
CA ILE A 8 25.95 14.42 -24.68
C ILE A 8 26.28 12.97 -24.33
N PHE A 9 27.50 12.53 -24.61
CA PHE A 9 27.95 11.19 -24.24
C PHE A 9 27.88 10.97 -22.73
N PHE A 10 28.31 11.95 -21.93
CA PHE A 10 28.22 11.86 -20.47
C PHE A 10 26.76 11.78 -19.99
N ILE A 11 25.87 12.59 -20.55
CA ILE A 11 24.43 12.53 -20.26
C ILE A 11 23.90 11.11 -20.58
N LEU A 12 24.24 10.56 -21.74
CA LEU A 12 23.82 9.21 -22.14
C LEU A 12 24.32 8.14 -21.15
N VAL A 13 25.57 8.21 -20.72
CA VAL A 13 26.13 7.26 -19.74
C VAL A 13 25.40 7.36 -18.40
N VAL A 14 25.11 8.57 -17.94
CA VAL A 14 24.32 8.80 -16.71
C VAL A 14 22.91 8.27 -16.85
N GLU A 15 22.23 8.57 -17.96
CA GLU A 15 20.89 8.05 -18.24
C GLU A 15 20.87 6.53 -18.30
N MET A 16 21.88 5.91 -18.90
CA MET A 16 21.98 4.45 -18.97
C MET A 16 22.17 3.84 -17.59
N PHE A 17 23.00 4.45 -16.74
CA PHE A 17 23.17 4.02 -15.36
C PHE A 17 21.87 4.15 -14.56
N VAL A 18 21.20 5.30 -14.64
CA VAL A 18 19.91 5.53 -13.96
C VAL A 18 18.84 4.55 -14.47
N PHE A 19 18.76 4.34 -15.77
CA PHE A 19 17.84 3.38 -16.38
C PHE A 19 18.09 1.95 -15.87
N CYS A 20 19.34 1.49 -15.83
CA CYS A 20 19.68 0.19 -15.27
C CYS A 20 19.26 0.06 -13.80
N VAL A 21 19.47 1.11 -12.99
CA VAL A 21 19.06 1.11 -11.58
C VAL A 21 17.53 1.04 -11.42
N ILE A 22 16.78 1.74 -12.26
CA ILE A 22 15.31 1.78 -12.22
C ILE A 22 14.68 0.48 -12.74
N VAL A 23 15.24 -0.09 -13.81
CA VAL A 23 14.70 -1.31 -14.46
C VAL A 23 15.05 -2.59 -13.70
N LEU A 24 16.18 -2.60 -12.99
CA LEU A 24 16.51 -3.73 -12.13
C LEU A 24 15.35 -3.99 -11.16
N PRO A 25 14.89 -5.26 -11.03
CA PRO A 25 13.84 -5.59 -10.09
C PRO A 25 14.36 -5.35 -8.66
N LEU A 26 14.12 -4.14 -8.15
CA LEU A 26 14.59 -3.74 -6.83
C LEU A 26 13.94 -4.64 -5.77
N PRO A 27 14.74 -5.25 -4.86
CA PRO A 27 14.22 -6.03 -3.74
C PRO A 27 13.19 -5.22 -2.94
N SER A 28 12.11 -5.85 -2.47
CA SER A 28 10.97 -5.18 -1.81
C SER A 28 11.37 -4.17 -0.70
N ARG A 29 12.49 -4.39 -0.01
CA ARG A 29 13.05 -3.46 0.99
C ARG A 29 13.52 -2.12 0.38
N TRP A 30 14.24 -2.18 -0.74
CA TRP A 30 14.74 -1.00 -1.45
C TRP A 30 13.59 -0.27 -2.15
N ARG A 31 12.64 -1.02 -2.69
CA ARG A 31 11.40 -0.50 -3.28
C ARG A 31 10.60 0.33 -2.28
N ARG A 32 10.45 -0.17 -1.05
CA ARG A 32 9.74 0.52 0.05
C ARG A 32 10.53 1.73 0.57
N ALA A 33 11.85 1.66 0.61
CA ALA A 33 12.71 2.80 0.96
C ALA A 33 12.66 3.91 -0.11
N MET A 34 12.71 3.53 -1.40
CA MET A 34 12.53 4.43 -2.54
C MET A 34 11.18 5.12 -2.49
N PHE A 35 10.10 4.39 -2.18
CA PHE A 35 8.77 4.99 -2.04
C PHE A 35 8.67 5.88 -0.81
N LYS A 36 9.22 5.49 0.34
CA LYS A 36 9.23 6.37 1.52
C LYS A 36 10.01 7.65 1.24
N PHE A 37 11.11 7.58 0.50
CA PHE A 37 11.85 8.74 0.03
C PHE A 37 11.06 9.54 -1.03
N ALA A 38 10.35 8.86 -1.93
CA ALA A 38 9.56 9.48 -3.00
C ALA A 38 8.29 10.19 -2.49
N SER A 39 7.59 9.58 -1.54
CA SER A 39 6.33 10.08 -0.97
C SER A 39 6.54 11.07 0.17
N THR A 40 7.68 11.00 0.86
CA THR A 40 8.04 12.01 1.89
C THR A 40 8.63 13.27 1.26
N SER A 41 9.17 13.19 0.04
CA SER A 41 9.94 14.28 -0.55
C SER A 41 9.32 14.83 -1.83
N PRO A 42 9.00 16.14 -1.91
CA PRO A 42 8.65 16.80 -3.16
C PRO A 42 9.80 16.80 -4.19
N LEU A 43 10.95 16.21 -3.84
CA LEU A 43 12.08 15.99 -4.71
C LEU A 43 11.79 15.03 -5.87
N VAL A 44 10.89 14.04 -5.72
CA VAL A 44 10.65 13.08 -6.82
C VAL A 44 9.82 13.69 -7.94
N ASP A 45 8.76 14.42 -7.61
CA ASP A 45 8.00 15.17 -8.61
C ASP A 45 8.89 16.23 -9.29
N LYS A 46 9.74 16.91 -8.51
CA LYS A 46 10.76 17.83 -9.06
C LYS A 46 11.78 17.10 -9.93
N ALA A 47 12.20 15.89 -9.59
CA ALA A 47 13.15 15.10 -10.36
C ALA A 47 12.55 14.64 -11.70
N LEU A 48 11.31 14.14 -11.70
CA LEU A 48 10.58 13.81 -12.93
C LEU A 48 10.41 15.06 -13.82
N ASN A 49 10.05 16.19 -13.23
CA ASN A 49 9.92 17.44 -13.98
C ASN A 49 11.27 17.95 -14.53
N THR A 50 12.35 17.79 -13.75
CA THR A 50 13.72 18.11 -14.19
C THR A 50 14.13 17.20 -15.36
N LEU A 51 13.78 15.92 -15.28
CA LEU A 51 14.04 14.95 -16.35
C LEU A 51 13.29 15.31 -17.63
N ARG A 52 12.06 15.78 -17.51
CA ARG A 52 11.26 16.29 -18.64
C ARG A 52 11.86 17.55 -19.27
N ILE A 53 12.45 18.44 -18.47
CA ILE A 53 13.20 19.60 -18.97
C ILE A 53 14.46 19.16 -19.72
N ILE A 54 15.21 18.20 -19.17
CA ILE A 54 16.40 17.61 -19.81
C ILE A 54 16.02 16.97 -21.16
N PHE A 55 14.90 16.24 -21.21
CA PHE A 55 14.37 15.68 -22.46
C PHE A 55 14.12 16.77 -23.50
N GLY A 56 13.47 17.87 -23.12
CA GLY A 56 13.24 19.01 -24.01
C GLY A 56 14.55 19.60 -24.55
N PHE A 57 15.58 19.70 -23.71
CA PHE A 57 16.91 20.15 -24.13
C PHE A 57 17.54 19.18 -25.13
N ILE A 58 17.57 17.88 -24.84
CA ILE A 58 18.10 16.84 -25.73
C ILE A 58 17.35 16.81 -27.07
N PHE A 59 16.04 17.04 -27.05
CA PHE A 59 15.21 17.14 -28.26
C PHE A 59 15.65 18.30 -29.17
N VAL A 60 15.92 19.48 -28.59
CA VAL A 60 16.47 20.63 -29.35
C VAL A 60 17.85 20.31 -29.91
N LEU A 61 18.72 19.68 -29.11
CA LEU A 61 20.06 19.25 -29.54
C LEU A 61 20.01 18.23 -30.68
N PHE A 62 18.99 17.37 -30.69
CA PHE A 62 18.76 16.40 -31.75
C PHE A 62 18.35 17.09 -33.05
N ILE A 63 17.43 18.07 -32.99
CA ILE A 63 17.05 18.87 -34.16
C ILE A 63 18.27 19.62 -34.72
N ASP A 64 19.10 20.21 -33.85
CA ASP A 64 20.34 20.86 -34.27
C ASP A 64 21.29 19.89 -34.98
N ALA A 65 21.46 18.67 -34.44
CA ALA A 65 22.29 17.64 -35.05
C ALA A 65 21.76 17.19 -36.42
N VAL A 66 20.43 17.07 -36.58
CA VAL A 66 19.77 16.77 -37.87
C VAL A 66 20.02 17.91 -38.87
N ASN A 67 19.75 19.15 -38.48
CA ASN A 67 19.93 20.32 -39.33
C ASN A 67 21.39 20.46 -39.79
N ARG A 68 22.35 20.19 -38.90
CA ARG A 68 23.78 20.18 -39.23
C ARG A 68 24.13 19.10 -40.24
N LEU A 69 23.57 17.89 -40.11
CA LEU A 69 23.81 16.81 -41.07
C LEU A 69 23.17 17.11 -42.43
N GLN A 70 21.96 17.68 -42.46
CA GLN A 70 21.29 18.10 -43.69
C GLN A 70 22.08 19.16 -44.46
N ARG A 71 22.53 20.23 -43.77
CA ARG A 71 23.38 21.27 -44.38
C ARG A 71 24.65 20.68 -44.98
N LEU A 72 25.30 19.76 -44.26
CA LEU A 72 26.52 19.12 -44.76
C LEU A 72 26.25 18.18 -45.94
N ASN A 73 25.03 17.67 -46.07
CA ASN A 73 24.60 16.90 -47.25
C ASN A 73 24.39 17.79 -48.47
N GLU A 74 23.72 18.92 -48.32
CA GLU A 74 23.51 19.91 -49.38
C GLU A 74 24.84 20.42 -49.95
N HIS A 75 25.83 20.70 -49.09
CA HIS A 75 27.15 21.18 -49.53
C HIS A 75 27.95 20.13 -50.32
N GLU A 76 27.65 18.82 -50.19
CA GLU A 76 28.32 17.78 -50.98
C GLU A 76 27.80 17.74 -52.42
N GLU A 77 26.50 18.02 -52.65
CA GLU A 77 25.93 18.03 -54.00
C GLU A 77 26.41 19.23 -54.83
N GLU A 78 26.81 20.33 -54.19
CA GLU A 78 27.29 21.55 -54.87
C GLU A 78 28.81 21.53 -55.15
N SER A 79 29.59 20.66 -54.51
CA SER A 79 31.06 20.78 -54.43
C SER A 79 31.86 19.71 -55.18
N HIS A 80 31.39 19.30 -56.35
CA HIS A 80 32.01 18.30 -57.22
C HIS A 80 33.35 18.69 -57.90
N HIS A 81 33.99 19.79 -57.52
CA HIS A 81 35.11 20.37 -58.28
C HIS A 81 36.51 20.27 -57.63
N ASP A 82 36.65 19.86 -56.36
CA ASP A 82 37.97 19.73 -55.70
C ASP A 82 38.12 18.46 -54.84
N HIS A 83 39.06 17.58 -55.22
CA HIS A 83 39.29 16.28 -54.57
C HIS A 83 39.74 16.41 -53.09
N SER A 84 40.57 17.41 -52.76
CA SER A 84 41.03 17.58 -51.37
C SER A 84 39.91 18.09 -50.45
N TYR A 85 38.99 18.88 -50.99
CA TYR A 85 37.80 19.34 -50.30
C TYR A 85 36.79 18.20 -50.07
N GLU A 86 36.57 17.34 -51.07
CA GLU A 86 35.70 16.16 -50.97
C GLU A 86 36.11 15.21 -49.83
N GLU A 87 37.41 14.96 -49.63
CA GLU A 87 37.88 14.10 -48.53
C GLU A 87 37.58 14.70 -47.15
N SER A 88 37.75 16.01 -46.99
CA SER A 88 37.46 16.72 -45.74
C SER A 88 35.96 16.77 -45.41
N LEU A 89 35.11 16.85 -46.44
CA LEU A 89 33.66 16.79 -46.33
C LEU A 89 33.19 15.40 -45.91
N LYS A 90 33.71 14.34 -46.55
CA LYS A 90 33.41 12.94 -46.20
C LYS A 90 33.76 12.64 -44.75
N ALA A 91 34.92 13.10 -44.27
CA ALA A 91 35.29 12.97 -42.85
C ALA A 91 34.30 13.70 -41.94
N SER A 92 33.95 14.95 -42.28
CA SER A 92 32.99 15.76 -41.51
C SER A 92 31.60 15.12 -41.46
N LYS A 93 31.16 14.46 -42.53
CA LYS A 93 29.89 13.71 -42.60
C LYS A 93 29.89 12.51 -41.67
N PHE A 94 30.95 11.72 -41.70
CA PHE A 94 31.07 10.58 -40.79
C PHE A 94 30.97 11.03 -39.32
N TYR A 95 31.60 12.15 -38.97
CA TYR A 95 31.46 12.73 -37.63
C TYR A 95 30.03 13.20 -37.33
N ALA A 96 29.37 13.87 -38.27
CA ALA A 96 27.99 14.34 -38.08
C ALA A 96 27.00 13.17 -37.96
N GLN A 97 27.15 12.11 -38.75
CA GLN A 97 26.31 10.90 -38.69
C GLN A 97 26.43 10.20 -37.34
N ARG A 98 27.66 9.89 -36.89
CA ARG A 98 27.87 9.24 -35.58
C ARG A 98 27.28 10.06 -34.45
N ASN A 99 27.46 11.37 -34.48
CA ASN A 99 26.97 12.26 -33.45
C ASN A 99 25.44 12.38 -33.48
N LEU A 100 24.82 12.33 -34.67
CA LEU A 100 23.37 12.25 -34.80
C LEU A 100 22.82 10.96 -34.17
N TYR A 101 23.45 9.81 -34.44
CA TYR A 101 23.04 8.55 -33.82
C TYR A 101 23.20 8.59 -32.30
N LEU A 102 24.30 9.13 -31.79
CA LEU A 102 24.52 9.27 -30.35
C LEU A 102 23.42 10.11 -29.69
N THR A 103 23.12 11.29 -30.25
CA THR A 103 22.06 12.16 -29.72
C THR A 103 20.68 11.51 -29.86
N GLY A 104 20.43 10.77 -30.94
CA GLY A 104 19.18 10.03 -31.15
C GLY A 104 18.96 8.90 -30.14
N PHE A 105 20.01 8.13 -29.84
CA PHE A 105 19.96 7.12 -28.79
C PHE A 105 19.75 7.73 -27.41
N THR A 106 20.39 8.86 -27.13
CA THR A 106 20.20 9.61 -25.88
C THR A 106 18.72 9.99 -25.74
N LEU A 107 18.15 10.64 -26.76
CA LEU A 107 16.74 11.05 -26.80
C LEU A 107 15.78 9.86 -26.58
N PHE A 108 16.02 8.75 -27.27
CA PHE A 108 15.23 7.54 -27.12
C PHE A 108 15.29 6.99 -25.69
N LEU A 109 16.50 6.95 -25.11
CA LEU A 109 16.71 6.50 -23.74
C LEU A 109 16.03 7.44 -22.74
N SER A 110 16.15 8.77 -22.90
CA SER A 110 15.48 9.77 -22.07
C SER A 110 13.96 9.57 -22.07
N LEU A 111 13.36 9.29 -23.24
CA LEU A 111 11.92 9.04 -23.38
C LEU A 111 11.48 7.78 -22.65
N ILE A 112 12.24 6.68 -22.80
CA ILE A 112 11.97 5.44 -22.06
C ILE A 112 12.08 5.72 -20.57
N LEU A 113 13.14 6.40 -20.13
CA LEU A 113 13.41 6.67 -18.73
C LEU A 113 12.29 7.53 -18.09
N GLU A 114 11.78 8.55 -18.77
CA GLU A 114 10.61 9.33 -18.33
C GLU A 114 9.39 8.42 -18.10
N ARG A 115 9.07 7.57 -19.09
CA ARG A 115 7.92 6.67 -19.03
C ARG A 115 8.07 5.60 -17.96
N THR A 116 9.22 4.93 -17.90
CA THR A 116 9.50 3.87 -16.94
C THR A 116 9.49 4.43 -15.52
N SER A 117 10.06 5.61 -15.27
CA SER A 117 10.08 6.21 -13.93
C SER A 117 8.67 6.51 -13.42
N SER A 118 7.82 7.12 -14.27
CA SER A 118 6.42 7.41 -13.93
C SER A 118 5.63 6.12 -13.66
N LEU A 119 5.82 5.09 -14.50
CA LEU A 119 5.15 3.80 -14.36
C LEU A 119 5.58 3.06 -13.10
N VAL A 120 6.87 3.07 -12.78
CA VAL A 120 7.40 2.46 -11.55
C VAL A 120 6.76 3.13 -10.34
N ILE A 121 6.75 4.47 -10.26
CA ILE A 121 6.14 5.20 -9.13
C ILE A 121 4.65 4.87 -8.99
N ALA A 122 3.90 4.82 -10.09
CA ALA A 122 2.49 4.45 -10.08
C ALA A 122 2.27 3.01 -9.58
N MET A 123 3.11 2.07 -10.02
CA MET A 123 3.09 0.68 -9.55
C MET A 123 3.38 0.59 -8.04
N LEU A 124 4.35 1.35 -7.53
CA LEU A 124 4.67 1.37 -6.09
C LEU A 124 3.51 1.88 -5.25
N LYS A 125 2.86 2.95 -5.69
CA LYS A 125 1.68 3.50 -5.01
C LYS A 125 0.53 2.49 -4.97
N LYS A 126 0.32 1.76 -6.06
CA LYS A 126 -0.71 0.71 -6.13
C LYS A 126 -0.39 -0.48 -5.25
N GLU A 127 0.88 -0.86 -5.13
CA GLU A 127 1.32 -1.93 -4.23
C GLU A 127 1.11 -1.56 -2.76
N GLU A 128 1.33 -0.29 -2.37
CA GLU A 128 1.03 0.20 -1.02
C GLU A 128 -0.49 0.28 -0.74
N GLU A 129 -1.27 0.84 -1.66
CA GLU A 129 -2.75 0.88 -1.56
C GLU A 129 -3.32 -0.54 -1.38
N LEU A 130 -2.75 -1.54 -2.09
CA LEU A 130 -3.13 -2.93 -1.94
C LEU A 130 -2.75 -3.49 -0.56
N GLU A 131 -1.53 -3.24 -0.09
CA GLU A 131 -1.09 -3.72 1.22
C GLU A 131 -1.90 -3.11 2.38
N ASP A 132 -2.24 -1.84 2.30
CA ASP A 132 -3.05 -1.18 3.33
C ASP A 132 -4.50 -1.67 3.28
N ALA A 133 -5.08 -1.89 2.09
CA ALA A 133 -6.38 -2.54 1.95
C ALA A 133 -6.37 -3.97 2.51
N ILE A 134 -5.29 -4.73 2.32
CA ILE A 134 -5.13 -6.07 2.90
C ILE A 134 -5.05 -5.98 4.43
N LYS A 135 -4.27 -5.06 5.00
CA LYS A 135 -4.18 -4.88 6.46
C LYS A 135 -5.53 -4.50 7.06
N GLU A 136 -6.25 -3.58 6.43
CA GLU A 136 -7.58 -3.16 6.87
C GLU A 136 -8.59 -4.31 6.80
N HIS A 137 -8.53 -5.12 5.74
CA HIS A 137 -9.38 -6.30 5.62
C HIS A 137 -9.03 -7.36 6.68
N VAL A 138 -7.74 -7.59 6.93
CA VAL A 138 -7.28 -8.54 7.96
C VAL A 138 -7.68 -8.06 9.36
N SER A 139 -7.49 -6.78 9.69
CA SER A 139 -7.92 -6.24 10.98
C SER A 139 -9.44 -6.32 11.15
N SER A 140 -10.20 -5.99 10.11
CA SER A 140 -11.67 -6.08 10.14
C SER A 140 -12.16 -7.52 10.32
N THR A 141 -11.49 -8.49 9.66
CA THR A 141 -11.82 -9.92 9.81
C THR A 141 -11.49 -10.39 11.22
N GLN A 142 -10.34 -9.99 11.77
CA GLN A 142 -9.89 -10.38 13.10
C GLN A 142 -10.75 -9.76 14.21
N ASP A 143 -11.20 -8.52 14.02
CA ASP A 143 -12.16 -7.85 14.91
C ASP A 143 -13.54 -8.51 14.84
N GLN A 144 -13.97 -8.94 13.64
CA GLN A 144 -15.22 -9.67 13.45
C GLN A 144 -15.19 -11.05 14.14
N GLU A 145 -14.10 -11.82 14.01
CA GLU A 145 -13.93 -13.08 14.75
C GLU A 145 -13.91 -12.87 16.28
N ARG A 146 -13.31 -11.78 16.77
CA ARG A 146 -13.34 -11.42 18.19
C ARG A 146 -14.74 -11.06 18.68
N LEU A 147 -15.53 -10.35 17.87
CA LEU A 147 -16.91 -10.01 18.17
C LEU A 147 -17.79 -11.27 18.24
N GLU A 148 -17.64 -12.19 17.30
CA GLU A 148 -18.40 -13.45 17.28
C GLU A 148 -18.07 -14.35 18.49
N THR A 149 -16.79 -14.45 18.88
CA THR A 149 -16.37 -15.20 20.08
C THR A 149 -16.86 -14.57 21.38
N MET A 150 -16.91 -13.24 21.48
CA MET A 150 -17.50 -12.54 22.62
C MET A 150 -19.02 -12.76 22.67
N GLU A 151 -19.72 -12.67 21.54
CA GLU A 151 -21.17 -12.85 21.46
C GLU A 151 -21.59 -14.26 21.89
N THR A 152 -20.88 -15.29 21.43
CA THR A 152 -21.11 -16.69 21.84
C THR A 152 -20.85 -16.90 23.33
N THR A 153 -19.78 -16.31 23.88
CA THR A 153 -19.48 -16.37 25.32
C THR A 153 -20.56 -15.68 26.16
N PHE A 154 -21.05 -14.51 25.72
CA PHE A 154 -22.12 -13.81 26.41
C PHE A 154 -23.45 -14.56 26.32
N LYS A 155 -23.79 -15.14 25.15
CA LYS A 155 -24.97 -16.00 25.02
C LYS A 155 -24.92 -17.18 26.00
N ASN A 156 -23.77 -17.84 26.11
CA ASN A 156 -23.57 -18.96 27.05
C ASN A 156 -23.68 -18.52 28.52
N LYS A 157 -23.15 -17.35 28.88
CA LYS A 157 -23.32 -16.79 30.24
C LYS A 157 -24.77 -16.42 30.52
N ILE A 158 -25.47 -15.83 29.56
CA ILE A 158 -26.88 -15.47 29.69
C ILE A 158 -27.75 -16.73 29.86
N THR A 159 -27.48 -17.79 29.11
CA THR A 159 -28.21 -19.05 29.28
C THR A 159 -27.92 -19.70 30.63
N ALA A 160 -26.67 -19.71 31.09
CA ALA A 160 -26.30 -20.21 32.42
C ALA A 160 -26.98 -19.40 33.54
N LEU A 161 -26.92 -18.07 33.50
CA LEU A 161 -27.60 -17.21 34.47
C LEU A 161 -29.12 -17.40 34.46
N LYS A 162 -29.73 -17.61 33.29
CA LYS A 162 -31.17 -17.89 33.22
C LYS A 162 -31.55 -19.18 33.93
N VAL A 163 -30.74 -20.23 33.78
CA VAL A 163 -30.95 -21.50 34.48
C VAL A 163 -30.81 -21.31 35.99
N GLU A 164 -29.77 -20.61 36.43
CA GLU A 164 -29.54 -20.34 37.86
C GLU A 164 -30.68 -19.51 38.48
N VAL A 165 -31.18 -18.51 37.77
CA VAL A 165 -32.34 -17.71 38.21
C VAL A 165 -33.61 -18.56 38.30
N GLU A 166 -33.85 -19.48 37.35
CA GLU A 166 -34.98 -20.41 37.45
C GLU A 166 -34.86 -21.36 38.63
N GLU A 167 -33.65 -21.84 38.93
CA GLU A 167 -33.38 -22.72 40.06
C GLU A 167 -33.58 -22.01 41.40
N LEU A 168 -33.04 -20.80 41.56
CA LEU A 168 -33.27 -19.95 42.73
C LEU A 168 -34.76 -19.66 42.91
N LYS A 169 -35.51 -19.42 41.83
CA LYS A 169 -36.95 -19.18 41.88
C LYS A 169 -37.74 -20.43 42.31
N LYS A 170 -37.27 -21.64 41.97
CA LYS A 170 -37.85 -22.89 42.48
C LYS A 170 -37.56 -23.04 43.97
N GLN A 171 -36.32 -22.82 44.39
CA GLN A 171 -35.95 -22.86 45.81
C GLN A 171 -36.75 -21.86 46.64
N GLU A 172 -36.99 -20.65 46.14
CA GLU A 172 -37.81 -19.64 46.81
C GLU A 172 -39.26 -20.12 47.00
N LYS A 173 -39.87 -20.75 45.98
CA LYS A 173 -41.19 -21.35 46.09
C LYS A 173 -41.23 -22.50 47.10
N ASP A 174 -40.20 -23.35 47.11
CA ASP A 174 -40.10 -24.46 48.06
C ASP A 174 -39.97 -23.95 49.50
N ILE A 175 -39.18 -22.90 49.72
CA ILE A 175 -39.09 -22.22 51.03
C ILE A 175 -40.43 -21.62 51.43
N GLU A 176 -41.16 -20.98 50.51
CA GLU A 176 -42.49 -20.42 50.79
C GLU A 176 -43.49 -21.53 51.18
N ASN A 177 -43.49 -22.65 50.46
CA ASN A 177 -44.32 -23.81 50.77
C ASN A 177 -43.96 -24.42 52.13
N LEU A 178 -42.67 -24.56 52.44
CA LEU A 178 -42.20 -25.03 53.74
C LEU A 178 -42.63 -24.09 54.87
N LYS A 179 -42.53 -22.77 54.67
CA LYS A 179 -43.03 -21.78 55.64
C LYS A 179 -44.53 -21.93 55.90
N LYS A 180 -45.34 -22.16 54.86
CA LYS A 180 -46.78 -22.44 55.02
C LYS A 180 -47.04 -23.74 55.79
N GLN A 181 -46.30 -24.80 55.49
CA GLN A 181 -46.42 -26.08 56.22
C GLN A 181 -46.06 -25.93 57.70
N ILE A 182 -44.96 -25.22 58.02
CA ILE A 182 -44.54 -24.96 59.41
C ILE A 182 -45.60 -24.14 60.14
N ALA A 183 -46.16 -23.11 59.50
CA ALA A 183 -47.22 -22.29 60.10
C ALA A 183 -48.47 -23.13 60.43
N GLN A 184 -48.91 -23.96 59.47
CA GLN A 184 -50.05 -24.85 59.67
C GLN A 184 -49.80 -25.90 60.77
N GLN A 185 -48.61 -26.53 60.80
CA GLN A 185 -48.23 -27.48 61.85
C GLN A 185 -48.15 -26.81 63.24
N THR A 186 -47.65 -25.58 63.31
CA THR A 186 -47.58 -24.82 64.56
C THR A 186 -48.98 -24.52 65.10
N GLU A 187 -49.90 -24.16 64.21
CA GLU A 187 -51.30 -23.92 64.56
C GLU A 187 -51.99 -25.20 65.06
N GLU A 188 -51.82 -26.33 64.37
CA GLU A 188 -52.34 -27.63 64.82
C GLU A 188 -51.74 -28.06 66.17
N TYR A 189 -50.43 -27.87 66.36
CA TYR A 189 -49.75 -28.17 67.62
C TYR A 189 -50.32 -27.35 68.78
N ASN A 190 -50.54 -26.05 68.57
CA ASN A 190 -51.16 -25.18 69.57
C ASN A 190 -52.59 -25.62 69.90
N GLN A 191 -53.41 -25.94 68.89
CA GLN A 191 -54.77 -26.46 69.09
C GLN A 191 -54.78 -27.78 69.87
N LEU A 192 -53.86 -28.71 69.56
CA LEU A 192 -53.71 -29.97 70.30
C LEU A 192 -53.30 -29.73 71.75
N ARG A 193 -52.34 -28.82 71.98
CA ARG A 193 -51.89 -28.44 73.31
C ARG A 193 -53.04 -27.87 74.14
N ASP A 194 -53.80 -26.93 73.59
CA ASP A 194 -54.93 -26.30 74.27
C ASP A 194 -56.05 -27.34 74.56
N ARG A 195 -56.26 -28.30 73.65
CA ARG A 195 -57.15 -29.45 73.87
C ARG A 195 -56.65 -30.38 74.98
N HIS A 196 -55.35 -30.61 75.08
CA HIS A 196 -54.75 -31.39 76.17
C HIS A 196 -54.88 -30.67 77.52
N GLU A 197 -54.68 -29.36 77.58
CA GLU A 197 -54.85 -28.56 78.80
C GLU A 197 -56.30 -28.57 79.28
N SER A 198 -57.26 -28.37 78.38
CA SER A 198 -58.68 -28.41 78.71
C SER A 198 -59.18 -29.79 79.15
N LEU A 199 -58.59 -30.89 78.64
CA LEU A 199 -58.88 -32.25 79.13
C LEU A 199 -58.29 -32.51 80.51
N LYS A 200 -57.08 -32.03 80.80
CA LYS A 200 -56.48 -32.13 82.14
C LYS A 200 -57.30 -31.37 83.19
N GLN A 201 -57.82 -30.19 82.87
CA GLN A 201 -58.69 -29.43 83.76
C GLN A 201 -60.03 -30.12 84.06
N LYS A 202 -60.51 -31.02 83.18
CA LYS A 202 -61.75 -31.79 83.40
C LYS A 202 -61.56 -33.06 84.24
N GLN A 203 -60.31 -33.46 84.50
CA GLN A 203 -59.97 -34.67 85.28
C GLN A 203 -59.49 -34.36 86.71
N ALA A 204 -59.44 -33.08 87.09
CA ALA A 204 -59.23 -32.59 88.45
C ALA A 204 -60.58 -32.11 89.04
#